data_AF-A0A7N0VJP3-F1
#
_entry.id   AF-A0A7N0VJP3-F1
#
_cell.length_a   1.000
_cell.length_b   1.000
_cell.length_c   1.000
_cell.angle_alpha   90.00
_cell.angle_beta   90.00
_cell.angle_gamma   90.00
#
_symmetry.space_group_name_H-M   'P 1'
#
loop_
_entity.id
_entity.type
_entity.pdbx_description
1 polymer ?
#
loop_
_entity_poly.entity_id
_entity_poly.type
_entity_poly.pdbx_seq_one_letter_code
_entity_poly.pdbx_strand_id
1 'polypeptide(L)' 'MKMANKVSVLVVCVFLVAAIHHVHKAEGGDLDEFASCFNTCDKECQYEGFGRTFCEMKCDADCVAKETRAKFDKLSHPNP' A
#
# COMPACT_ATOMS: atom_id res chain seq x y z
N MET A 1 35.94 -28.76 -4.37
CA MET A 1 34.52 -28.32 -4.46
C MET A 1 34.45 -26.85 -4.08
N LYS A 2 34.09 -25.97 -5.02
CA LYS A 2 34.11 -24.50 -4.86
C LYS A 2 32.87 -24.03 -4.08
N MET A 3 32.87 -24.32 -2.77
CA MET A 3 31.80 -23.91 -1.83
C MET A 3 31.83 -22.41 -1.51
N ALA A 4 32.80 -21.65 -2.03
CA ALA A 4 32.90 -20.21 -1.80
C ALA A 4 31.96 -19.36 -2.68
N ASN A 5 31.45 -19.91 -3.79
CA ASN A 5 30.58 -19.14 -4.70
C ASN A 5 29.10 -19.16 -4.27
N LYS A 6 28.62 -20.30 -3.74
CA LYS A 6 27.22 -20.45 -3.35
C LYS A 6 26.88 -19.74 -2.04
N VAL A 7 27.83 -19.70 -1.09
CA VAL A 7 27.64 -19.03 0.21
C VAL A 7 27.57 -17.51 0.02
N SER A 8 28.40 -16.93 -0.86
CA SER A 8 28.36 -15.49 -1.16
C SER A 8 27.01 -15.05 -1.76
N VAL A 9 26.49 -15.83 -2.71
CA VAL A 9 25.18 -15.57 -3.33
C VAL A 9 24.06 -15.65 -2.30
N LEU A 10 24.07 -16.68 -1.45
CA LEU A 10 23.05 -16.85 -0.41
C LEU A 10 23.05 -15.68 0.57
N VAL A 11 24.23 -15.20 0.97
CA VAL A 11 24.38 -14.06 1.88
C VAL A 11 23.80 -12.78 1.25
N VAL A 12 24.14 -12.48 -0.01
CA VAL A 12 23.59 -11.32 -0.73
C VAL A 12 22.06 -11.41 -0.87
N CYS A 13 21.53 -12.58 -1.21
CA CYS A 13 20.08 -12.78 -1.31
C CYS A 13 19.36 -12.53 0.02
N VAL A 14 19.91 -12.99 1.15
CA VAL A 14 19.32 -12.75 2.47
C VAL A 14 19.32 -11.26 2.82
N PHE A 15 20.40 -10.52 2.51
CA PHE A 15 20.44 -9.07 2.74
C PHE A 15 19.44 -8.31 1.86
N LEU A 16 19.27 -8.70 0.60
CA LEU A 16 18.26 -8.09 -0.29
C LEU A 16 16.83 -8.35 0.21
N VAL A 17 16.52 -9.59 0.58
CA VAL A 17 15.21 -9.96 1.13
C VAL A 17 14.95 -9.24 2.45
N ALA A 18 15.94 -9.16 3.34
CA ALA A 18 15.82 -8.44 4.60
C ALA A 18 15.57 -6.95 4.38
N ALA A 19 16.31 -6.29 3.48
CA ALA A 19 16.08 -4.89 3.15
C ALA A 19 14.65 -4.64 2.62
N ILE A 20 14.14 -5.53 1.75
CA ILE A 20 12.76 -5.45 1.23
C ILE A 20 11.73 -5.68 2.35
N HIS A 21 12.00 -6.61 3.29
CA HIS A 21 11.13 -6.90 4.43
C HIS A 21 11.12 -5.77 5.47
N HIS A 22 12.25 -5.06 5.67
CA HIS A 22 12.32 -3.91 6.56
C HIS A 22 11.61 -2.68 5.97
N VAL A 23 11.59 -2.53 4.64
CA VAL A 23 10.81 -1.49 3.95
C VAL A 23 9.31 -1.78 4.01
N HIS A 24 8.88 -3.04 3.92
CA HIS A 24 7.46 -3.42 4.00
C HIS A 24 6.83 -3.30 5.40
N LYS A 25 7.61 -3.03 6.45
CA LYS A 25 7.10 -2.82 7.80
C LYS A 25 6.63 -1.39 8.09
N ALA A 26 6.41 -0.57 7.07
CA ALA A 26 5.87 0.78 7.24
C ALA A 26 4.33 0.86 7.18
N GLU A 27 3.64 -0.16 6.65
CA GLU A 27 2.26 0.09 6.17
C GLU A 27 1.38 -1.17 6.17
N GLY A 28 1.31 -1.86 7.31
CA GLY A 28 0.24 -2.85 7.53
C GLY A 28 -1.15 -2.24 7.75
N GLY A 29 -1.24 -0.92 7.96
CA GLY A 29 -2.51 -0.18 8.10
C GLY A 29 -3.08 0.36 6.80
N ASP A 30 -2.24 0.62 5.79
CA ASP A 30 -2.61 1.33 4.55
C ASP A 30 -3.54 0.46 3.68
N LEU A 31 -3.27 -0.85 3.59
CA LEU A 31 -4.13 -1.77 2.82
C LEU A 31 -5.53 -1.95 3.43
N ASP A 32 -5.67 -1.87 4.75
CA ASP A 32 -6.97 -1.98 5.42
C ASP A 32 -7.78 -0.68 5.29
N GLU A 33 -7.10 0.48 5.43
CA GLU A 33 -7.71 1.80 5.23
C GLU A 33 -8.18 2.00 3.78
N PHE A 34 -7.37 1.61 2.79
CA PHE A 34 -7.77 1.66 1.39
C PHE A 34 -8.97 0.75 1.12
N ALA A 35 -8.92 -0.52 1.57
CA ALA A 35 -10.00 -1.48 1.32
C ALA A 35 -11.34 -1.05 1.95
N SER A 36 -11.29 -0.46 3.15
CA SER A 36 -12.46 0.11 3.83
C SER A 36 -13.02 1.34 3.10
N CYS A 37 -12.13 2.24 2.66
CA CYS A 37 -12.50 3.41 1.84
C CYS A 37 -13.20 2.97 0.54
N PHE A 38 -12.58 2.06 -0.20
CA PHE A 38 -13.08 1.61 -1.49
C PHE A 38 -14.44 0.92 -1.35
N ASN A 39 -14.61 0.01 -0.39
CA ASN A 39 -15.87 -0.70 -0.18
C ASN A 39 -17.04 0.24 0.17
N THR A 40 -16.76 1.29 0.94
CA THR A 40 -17.78 2.29 1.30
C THR A 40 -18.16 3.11 0.08
N CYS A 41 -17.17 3.64 -0.63
CA CYS A 41 -17.38 4.44 -1.84
C CYS A 41 -18.11 3.65 -2.94
N ASP A 42 -17.71 2.39 -3.19
CA ASP A 42 -18.29 1.56 -4.24
C ASP A 42 -19.77 1.26 -3.97
N LYS A 43 -20.13 0.98 -2.72
CA LYS A 43 -21.54 0.78 -2.31
C LYS A 43 -22.37 2.04 -2.49
N GLU A 44 -21.85 3.19 -2.07
CA GLU A 44 -22.55 4.47 -2.21
C GLU A 44 -22.71 4.84 -3.68
N CYS A 45 -21.64 4.74 -4.47
CA CYS A 45 -21.65 5.04 -5.90
C CYS A 45 -22.62 4.14 -6.67
N GLN A 46 -22.68 2.85 -6.36
CA GLN A 46 -23.65 1.96 -6.97
C GLN A 46 -25.09 2.23 -6.48
N TYR A 47 -25.27 2.63 -5.22
CA TYR A 47 -26.57 3.05 -4.68
C TYR A 47 -27.10 4.31 -5.37
N GLU A 48 -26.22 5.24 -5.75
CA GLU A 48 -26.54 6.41 -6.57
C GLU A 48 -26.93 6.06 -8.03
N GLY A 49 -26.78 4.79 -8.44
CA GLY A 49 -27.17 4.29 -9.76
C GLY A 49 -26.09 4.38 -10.82
N PHE A 50 -24.83 4.65 -10.44
CA PHE A 50 -23.72 4.67 -11.38
C PHE A 50 -23.28 3.24 -11.78
N GLY A 51 -22.70 3.12 -12.97
CA GLY A 51 -22.19 1.84 -13.48
C GLY A 51 -20.91 1.39 -12.76
N ARG A 52 -20.72 0.07 -12.67
CA ARG A 52 -19.56 -0.56 -11.98
C ARG A 52 -18.22 0.04 -12.36
N THR A 53 -17.89 0.13 -13.65
CA THR A 53 -16.59 0.64 -14.12
C THR A 53 -16.38 2.11 -13.74
N PHE A 54 -17.45 2.91 -13.73
CA PHE A 54 -17.37 4.28 -13.28
C PHE A 54 -17.07 4.35 -11.78
N CYS A 55 -17.77 3.55 -10.98
CA CYS A 55 -17.55 3.49 -9.53
C CYS A 55 -16.15 3.00 -9.20
N GLU A 56 -15.65 1.97 -9.90
CA GLU A 56 -14.30 1.45 -9.72
C GLU A 56 -13.24 2.55 -9.93
N MET A 57 -13.29 3.27 -11.05
CA MET A 57 -12.34 4.34 -11.34
C MET A 57 -12.47 5.54 -10.40
N LYS A 58 -13.70 5.94 -10.05
CA LYS A 58 -13.97 7.05 -9.12
C LYS A 58 -13.42 6.72 -7.74
N CYS A 59 -13.78 5.55 -7.20
CA CYS A 59 -13.44 5.17 -5.84
C CYS A 59 -11.95 4.87 -5.67
N ASP A 60 -11.30 4.31 -6.69
CA ASP A 60 -9.84 4.17 -6.68
C ASP A 60 -9.15 5.53 -6.56
N ALA A 61 -9.50 6.48 -7.44
CA ALA A 61 -8.92 7.83 -7.43
C ALA A 61 -9.20 8.60 -6.13
N ASP A 62 -10.44 8.55 -5.63
CA ASP A 62 -10.84 9.25 -4.41
C ASP A 62 -10.10 8.70 -3.17
N CYS A 63 -9.98 7.37 -3.07
CA CYS A 63 -9.30 6.74 -1.95
C CYS A 63 -7.79 6.97 -1.98
N VAL A 64 -7.14 6.88 -3.15
CA VAL A 64 -5.71 7.24 -3.31
C VAL A 64 -5.47 8.70 -2.92
N ALA A 65 -6.35 9.62 -3.34
CA ALA A 65 -6.23 11.03 -2.98
C ALA A 65 -6.37 11.25 -1.47
N LYS A 66 -7.27 10.51 -0.81
CA LYS A 66 -7.48 10.57 0.64
C LYS A 66 -6.26 10.05 1.41
N GLU A 67 -5.71 8.91 1.02
CA GLU A 67 -4.48 8.36 1.62
C GLU A 67 -3.30 9.30 1.43
N THR A 68 -3.14 9.84 0.23
CA THR A 68 -2.10 10.81 -0.09
C THR A 68 -2.20 12.03 0.82
N ARG A 69 -3.40 12.59 1.01
CA ARG A 69 -3.65 13.71 1.94
C ARG A 69 -3.34 13.34 3.38
N ALA A 70 -3.75 12.14 3.83
CA ALA A 70 -3.46 11.67 5.19
C ALA A 70 -1.95 11.50 5.43
N LYS A 71 -1.20 10.99 4.44
CA LYS A 71 0.27 10.90 4.48
C LYS A 71 0.90 12.29 4.55
N PHE A 72 0.44 13.24 3.74
CA PHE A 72 0.90 14.62 3.80
C PHE A 72 0.58 15.31 5.14
N ASP A 73 -0.62 15.10 5.69
CA ASP A 73 -1.02 15.68 6.97
C ASP A 73 -0.12 15.17 8.11
N LYS A 74 0.12 13.85 8.19
CA LYS A 74 1.06 13.26 9.17
C LYS A 74 2.47 13.81 9.06
N LEU A 75 2.93 14.14 7.85
CA LEU A 75 4.25 14.75 7.63
C LEU A 75 4.27 16.24 8.00
N SER A 76 3.17 16.96 7.79
CA SER A 76 3.06 18.39 8.12
C SER A 76 2.81 18.65 9.61
N HIS A 77 2.20 17.69 10.30
CA HIS A 77 1.95 17.70 11.73
C HIS A 77 2.52 16.42 12.36
N PRO A 78 3.86 16.30 12.46
CA PRO A 78 4.45 15.19 13.19
C PRO A 78 3.99 15.30 14.65
N ASN A 79 3.12 14.37 15.07
CA ASN A 79 2.77 14.22 16.48
C ASN A 79 4.07 13.90 17.24
N PRO A 80 4.39 14.55 18.38
CA PRO A 80 5.58 14.26 19.18
C PRO A 80 5.72 12.78 19.59
#